data_AF-A7S359-F1
#
_entry.id   AF-A7S359-F1
#
_cell.length_a   1.000
_cell.length_b   1.000
_cell.length_c   1.000
_cell.angle_alpha   90.00
_cell.angle_beta   90.00
_cell.angle_gamma   90.00
#
_symmetry.space_group_name_H-M   'P 1'
#
loop_
_entity.id
_entity.type
_entity.pdbx_description
1 polymer ?
#
loop_
_entity_poly.entity_id
_entity_poly.type
_entity_poly.pdbx_seq_one_letter_code
_entity_poly.pdbx_strand_id
1 'polypeptide(L)'
;VTSLPWNDEELALETSFIKEKLIHFNSNGILSINSQPSVNAASSTDPLLGWGGEGGYIYQKAYLEFFASPEVVYILLQELKNYPQVNYHVVNNHLRNLGKEF
;
A
#
# COMPACT_ATOMS: atom_id res chain seq x y z
N VAL A 1 -17.21 0.29 12.90
CA VAL A 1 -15.90 -0.37 13.13
C VAL A 1 -14.90 0.74 13.39
N THR A 2 -14.29 0.76 14.58
CA THR A 2 -13.37 1.83 15.01
C THR A 2 -11.90 1.40 14.97
N SER A 3 -11.63 0.10 14.79
CA SER A 3 -10.29 -0.48 14.67
C SER A 3 -10.35 -1.84 13.96
N LEU A 4 -9.18 -2.32 13.54
CA LEU A 4 -8.92 -3.65 13.00
C LEU A 4 -7.74 -4.28 13.76
N PRO A 5 -7.52 -5.61 13.70
CA PRO A 5 -6.40 -6.25 14.40
C PRO A 5 -5.01 -5.72 14.04
N TRP A 6 -4.86 -5.11 12.85
CA TRP A 6 -3.63 -4.50 12.36
C TRP A 6 -3.60 -2.97 12.47
N ASN A 7 -4.69 -2.33 12.93
CA ASN A 7 -4.83 -0.88 12.98
C ASN A 7 -5.75 -0.49 14.16
N ASP A 8 -5.18 -0.03 15.26
CA ASP A 8 -5.88 0.44 16.46
C ASP A 8 -5.97 1.97 16.57
N GLU A 9 -5.36 2.69 15.63
CA GLU A 9 -5.38 4.16 15.53
C GLU A 9 -6.28 4.68 14.39
N GLU A 10 -6.51 5.99 14.37
CA GLU A 10 -7.17 6.67 13.25
C GLU A 10 -6.29 6.62 11.99
N LEU A 11 -6.93 6.66 10.82
CA LEU A 11 -6.20 6.68 9.55
C LEU A 11 -5.36 7.95 9.42
N ALA A 12 -4.09 7.78 9.07
CA ALA A 12 -3.22 8.89 8.71
C ALA A 12 -3.85 9.73 7.58
N LEU A 13 -3.66 11.05 7.65
CA LEU A 13 -4.28 12.02 6.73
C LEU A 13 -3.96 11.73 5.25
N GLU A 14 -2.77 11.22 4.95
CA GLU A 14 -2.35 10.85 3.60
C GLU A 14 -3.24 9.76 2.96
N THR A 15 -3.93 8.94 3.77
CA THR A 15 -4.85 7.92 3.28
C THR A 15 -6.00 8.53 2.48
N SER A 16 -6.37 9.78 2.78
CA SER A 16 -7.44 10.51 2.08
C SER A 16 -7.20 10.62 0.56
N PHE A 17 -5.94 10.68 0.12
CA PHE A 17 -5.59 10.75 -1.31
C PHE A 17 -5.94 9.48 -2.10
N ILE A 18 -6.04 8.34 -1.42
CA ILE A 18 -6.29 7.02 -2.05
C ILE A 18 -7.52 6.30 -1.48
N LYS A 19 -8.32 6.97 -0.66
CA LYS A 19 -9.47 6.41 0.06
C LYS A 19 -10.44 5.64 -0.84
N GLU A 20 -10.89 6.23 -1.94
CA GLU A 20 -11.87 5.60 -2.83
C GLU A 20 -11.30 4.33 -3.51
N LYS A 21 -10.00 4.33 -3.83
CA LYS A 21 -9.32 3.13 -4.36
C LYS A 21 -9.27 2.03 -3.31
N LEU A 22 -8.92 2.38 -2.06
CA LEU A 22 -8.88 1.42 -0.95
C LEU A 22 -10.27 0.82 -0.67
N ILE A 23 -11.34 1.64 -0.69
CA ILE A 23 -12.72 1.15 -0.57
C ILE A 23 -13.01 0.14 -1.67
N HIS A 24 -12.72 0.49 -2.93
CA HIS A 24 -12.94 -0.40 -4.07
C HIS A 24 -12.17 -1.72 -3.93
N PHE A 25 -10.90 -1.68 -3.54
CA PHE A 25 -10.06 -2.86 -3.36
C PHE A 25 -10.57 -3.78 -2.24
N ASN A 26 -10.87 -3.21 -1.07
CA ASN A 26 -11.37 -3.98 0.07
C ASN A 26 -12.73 -4.62 -0.22
N SER A 27 -13.62 -3.92 -0.92
CA SER A 27 -14.91 -4.48 -1.36
C SER A 27 -14.77 -5.64 -2.36
N ASN A 28 -13.60 -5.83 -2.98
CA ASN A 28 -13.31 -6.89 -3.96
C ASN A 28 -12.27 -7.92 -3.45
N GLY A 29 -12.07 -8.02 -2.13
CA GLY A 29 -11.26 -9.09 -1.52
C GLY A 29 -9.76 -8.82 -1.44
N ILE A 30 -9.33 -7.57 -1.71
CA ILE A 30 -7.97 -7.08 -1.40
C ILE A 30 -8.03 -6.39 -0.04
N LEU A 31 -7.78 -7.14 1.03
CA LEU A 31 -7.96 -6.69 2.41
C LEU A 31 -6.72 -5.92 2.90
N SER A 32 -6.67 -4.62 2.61
CA SER A 32 -5.52 -3.77 2.88
C SER A 32 -5.30 -3.53 4.37
N ILE A 33 -4.06 -3.64 4.83
CA ILE A 33 -3.66 -3.37 6.21
C ILE A 33 -2.71 -2.18 6.33
N ASN A 34 -2.03 -1.80 5.24
CA ASN A 34 -1.12 -0.65 5.19
C ASN A 34 -1.04 -0.08 3.76
N SER A 35 -0.86 1.23 3.63
CA SER A 35 -0.73 1.92 2.34
C SER A 35 -0.15 3.33 2.50
N GLN A 36 0.55 3.82 1.48
CA GLN A 36 0.95 5.24 1.35
C GLN A 36 0.84 5.68 -0.13
N PRO A 37 0.44 6.94 -0.40
CA PRO A 37 0.35 7.47 -1.77
C PRO A 37 1.72 7.68 -2.40
N SER A 38 1.78 7.84 -3.73
CA SER A 38 2.96 8.38 -4.39
C SER A 38 3.02 9.89 -4.21
N VAL A 39 4.17 10.42 -3.81
CA VAL A 39 4.41 11.86 -3.65
C VAL A 39 5.62 12.26 -4.46
N ASN A 40 5.47 13.33 -5.24
CA ASN A 40 6.53 13.87 -6.09
C ASN A 40 6.75 15.34 -5.75
N ALA A 41 7.79 15.62 -4.98
CA ALA A 41 8.25 16.96 -4.61
C ALA A 41 7.20 17.82 -3.86
N ALA A 42 6.47 17.23 -2.90
CA ALA A 42 5.64 18.03 -1.99
C ALA A 42 6.52 18.88 -1.06
N SER A 43 6.03 20.03 -0.60
CA SER A 43 6.78 20.85 0.37
C SER A 43 7.04 20.05 1.65
N SER A 44 8.22 20.21 2.27
CA SER A 44 8.47 19.66 3.61
C SER A 44 7.54 20.24 4.68
N THR A 45 6.87 21.35 4.39
CA THR A 45 5.86 22.01 5.23
C THR A 45 4.42 21.73 4.79
N ASP A 46 4.19 20.74 3.91
CA ASP A 46 2.85 20.36 3.49
C ASP A 46 2.01 19.91 4.71
N PRO A 47 0.75 20.36 4.87
CA PRO A 47 -0.05 20.06 6.05
C PRO A 47 -0.47 18.60 6.19
N LEU A 48 -0.41 17.81 5.12
CA LEU A 48 -0.82 16.40 5.10
C LEU A 48 0.37 15.45 4.95
N LEU A 49 1.43 15.87 4.25
CA LEU A 49 2.58 15.03 3.87
C LEU A 49 3.91 15.52 4.44
N GLY A 50 3.96 16.73 5.00
CA GLY A 50 5.18 17.42 5.38
C GLY A 50 5.84 16.84 6.63
N TRP A 51 7.16 16.72 6.58
CA TRP A 51 8.02 16.38 7.71
C TRP A 51 9.46 16.87 7.43
N GLY A 52 10.31 16.87 8.46
CA GLY A 52 11.70 17.33 8.35
C GLY A 52 11.86 18.85 8.45
N GLY A 53 13.00 19.37 7.97
CA GLY A 53 13.31 20.82 8.00
C GLY A 53 12.62 21.61 6.89
N GLU A 54 12.40 22.90 7.12
CA GLU A 54 11.80 23.81 6.11
C GLU A 54 12.68 23.94 4.86
N GLY A 55 12.04 24.21 3.71
CA GLY A 55 12.70 24.38 2.42
C GLY A 55 13.11 23.08 1.70
N GLY A 56 12.68 21.92 2.23
CA GLY A 56 12.90 20.61 1.62
C GLY A 56 11.72 20.13 0.76
N TYR A 57 11.90 18.95 0.17
CA TYR A 57 10.90 18.28 -0.66
C TYR A 57 10.69 16.82 -0.24
N ILE A 58 9.43 16.41 -0.10
CA ILE A 58 9.04 15.04 0.24
C ILE A 58 8.83 14.23 -1.04
N TYR A 59 9.30 12.98 -1.00
CA TYR A 59 9.08 11.98 -2.04
C TYR A 59 8.64 10.67 -1.38
N GLN A 60 7.61 10.05 -1.94
CA GLN A 60 7.12 8.74 -1.51
C GLN A 60 6.87 7.86 -2.74
N LYS A 61 7.28 6.60 -2.66
CA LYS A 61 6.83 5.57 -3.62
C LYS A 61 5.49 5.04 -3.16
N ALA A 62 4.54 4.86 -4.07
CA ALA A 62 3.27 4.21 -3.72
C ALA A 62 3.52 2.80 -3.16
N TYR A 63 2.81 2.46 -2.10
CA TYR A 63 2.92 1.17 -1.41
C TYR A 63 1.53 0.67 -0.98
N LEU A 64 1.35 -0.64 -1.01
CA LEU A 64 0.12 -1.32 -0.60
C LEU A 64 0.46 -2.69 -0.02
N GLU A 65 -0.08 -2.99 1.17
CA GLU A 65 0.05 -4.26 1.87
C GLU A 65 -1.33 -4.80 2.21
N PHE A 66 -1.58 -6.07 1.91
CA PHE A 66 -2.93 -6.65 2.02
C PHE A 66 -2.93 -8.16 2.16
N PHE A 67 -4.03 -8.68 2.70
CA PHE A 67 -4.39 -10.09 2.60
C PHE A 67 -5.30 -10.32 1.39
N ALA A 68 -5.13 -11.46 0.73
CA ALA A 68 -5.98 -11.89 -0.37
C ALA A 68 -6.08 -13.43 -0.40
N SER A 69 -7.08 -13.95 -1.10
CA SER A 69 -7.22 -15.39 -1.29
C SER A 69 -6.14 -15.95 -2.23
N PRO A 70 -5.85 -17.27 -2.18
CA PRO A 70 -4.92 -17.91 -3.09
C PRO A 70 -5.29 -17.76 -4.58
N GLU A 71 -6.57 -17.62 -4.90
CA GLU A 71 -7.04 -17.39 -6.28
C GLU A 71 -6.68 -15.99 -6.77
N VAL A 72 -6.88 -14.97 -5.92
CA VAL A 72 -6.53 -13.57 -6.22
C VAL A 72 -5.01 -13.42 -6.34
N VAL A 73 -4.28 -13.86 -5.30
CA VAL A 73 -3.08 -14.69 -5.42
C VAL A 73 -2.48 -14.89 -6.82
N TYR A 74 -2.93 -16.01 -7.37
CA TYR A 74 -2.54 -16.56 -8.64
C TYR A 74 -2.76 -15.61 -9.81
N ILE A 75 -3.91 -14.93 -9.87
CA ILE A 75 -4.25 -13.97 -10.93
C ILE A 75 -3.25 -12.80 -10.89
N LEU A 76 -3.01 -12.23 -9.71
CA LEU A 76 -2.09 -11.12 -9.53
C LEU A 76 -0.67 -11.48 -9.99
N LEU A 77 -0.19 -12.68 -9.67
CA LEU A 77 1.13 -13.15 -10.12
C LEU A 77 1.22 -13.31 -11.65
N GLN A 78 0.12 -13.59 -12.35
CA GLN A 78 0.12 -13.57 -13.83
C GLN A 78 0.19 -12.14 -14.36
N GLU A 79 -0.61 -11.23 -13.79
CA GLU A 79 -0.66 -9.83 -14.24
C GLU A 79 0.64 -9.08 -13.95
N LEU A 80 1.26 -9.29 -12.79
CA LEU A 80 2.49 -8.60 -12.39
C LEU A 80 3.67 -8.84 -13.36
N LYS A 81 3.64 -9.92 -14.17
CA LYS A 81 4.63 -10.15 -15.23
C LYS A 81 4.63 -9.03 -16.28
N ASN A 82 3.50 -8.36 -16.47
CA ASN A 82 3.33 -7.24 -17.39
C ASN A 82 3.79 -5.89 -16.79
N TYR A 83 4.15 -5.85 -15.51
CA TYR A 83 4.49 -4.63 -14.78
C TYR A 83 5.91 -4.72 -14.16
N PRO A 84 6.97 -4.67 -14.97
CA PRO A 84 8.35 -4.86 -14.50
C PRO A 84 8.87 -3.78 -13.54
N GLN A 85 8.15 -2.66 -13.41
CA GLN A 85 8.47 -1.57 -12.50
C GLN A 85 7.90 -1.77 -11.09
N VAL A 86 7.06 -2.79 -10.89
CA VAL A 86 6.45 -3.10 -9.60
C VAL A 86 7.32 -4.10 -8.85
N ASN A 87 7.75 -3.71 -7.65
CA ASN A 87 8.36 -4.62 -6.71
C ASN A 87 7.27 -5.29 -5.87
N TYR A 88 7.33 -6.61 -5.70
CA TYR A 88 6.33 -7.34 -4.93
C TYR A 88 6.98 -8.47 -4.12
N HIS A 89 6.35 -8.80 -2.99
CA HIS A 89 6.70 -9.93 -2.14
C HIS A 89 5.39 -10.59 -1.69
N VAL A 90 5.31 -11.92 -1.79
CA VAL A 90 4.08 -12.68 -1.50
C VAL A 90 4.42 -13.88 -0.63
N VAL A 91 3.85 -13.93 0.56
CA VAL A 91 4.09 -14.98 1.55
C VAL A 91 2.78 -15.54 2.09
N ASN A 92 2.83 -16.77 2.61
CA ASN A 92 1.74 -17.35 3.39
C ASN A 92 2.20 -17.69 4.82
N ASN A 93 1.27 -18.15 5.66
CA ASN A 93 1.54 -18.55 7.05
C ASN A 93 2.51 -19.73 7.21
N HIS A 94 2.85 -20.44 6.13
CA HIS A 94 3.87 -21.49 6.09
C HIS A 94 5.24 -20.96 5.64
N LEU A 95 5.41 -19.63 5.56
CA LEU A 95 6.61 -18.93 5.09
C LEU A 95 7.04 -19.35 3.67
N ARG A 96 6.11 -19.87 2.87
CA ARG A 96 6.40 -20.16 1.46
C ARG A 96 6.35 -18.85 0.69
N ASN A 97 7.48 -18.48 0.11
CA ASN A 97 7.53 -17.40 -0.87
C ASN A 97 6.87 -17.90 -2.17
N LEU A 98 5.83 -17.20 -2.61
CA LEU A 98 5.09 -17.50 -3.84
C LEU A 98 5.45 -16.52 -4.97
N GLY A 99 6.33 -15.55 -4.71
CA GLY A 99 6.75 -14.51 -5.64
C GLY A 99 8.19 -14.64 -6.13
N LYS A 100 8.66 -13.61 -6.84
CA LYS A 100 10.05 -13.50 -7.30
C LYS A 100 10.94 -13.08 -6.13
N GLU A 101 12.04 -13.79 -5.91
CA GLU A 101 13.14 -13.29 -5.09
C GLU A 101 13.94 -12.24 -5.88
N PHE A 102 14.33 -11.15 -5.21
CA PHE A 102 15.22 -10.13 -5.78
C PHE A 102 16.67 -10.59 -5.72
#